data_AF-A0A927KHI2-F1
#
_entry.id   AF-A0A927KHI2-F1
#
_cell.length_a   1.000
_cell.length_b   1.000
_cell.length_c   1.000
_cell.angle_alpha   90.00
_cell.angle_beta   90.00
_cell.angle_gamma   90.00
#
_symmetry.space_group_name_H-M   'P 1'
#
loop_
_entity.id
_entity.type
_entity.pdbx_description
1 polymer ?
#
loop_
_entity_poly.entity_id
_entity_poly.type
_entity_poly.pdbx_seq_one_letter_code
_entity_poly.pdbx_strand_id
1 'polypeptide(L)'
;MDFRTRESIDAELQRLQQRIPELIDECDPGDVLEAFAAEAARLTHHVTAEHDAYVDDRISCMLASAGLIPGESEGEACLTGAVRTQPLTRDEIDARIRQIEGEIPALTRDMDRFYREFEDRTDRLCADAAPEDEAYILDRLQQMVGRAGINR
;
A
#
# COMPACT_ATOMS: atom_id res chain seq x y z
N MET A 1 15.15 -8.56 -24.16
CA MET A 1 14.56 -9.30 -23.03
C MET A 1 13.22 -8.66 -22.76
N ASP A 2 12.16 -9.45 -22.62
CA ASP A 2 10.79 -8.96 -22.44
C ASP A 2 10.36 -9.15 -20.97
N PHE A 3 10.27 -8.07 -20.19
CA PHE A 3 9.83 -8.12 -18.78
C PHE A 3 8.32 -7.94 -18.68
N ARG A 4 7.57 -8.78 -19.39
CA ARG A 4 6.08 -8.70 -19.43
C ARG A 4 5.40 -9.55 -18.37
N THR A 5 6.14 -10.42 -17.69
CA THR A 5 5.60 -11.32 -16.65
C THR A 5 6.26 -11.02 -15.33
N ARG A 6 5.48 -11.15 -14.25
CA ARG A 6 5.96 -10.93 -12.88
C ARG A 6 7.15 -11.81 -12.53
N GLU A 7 7.17 -13.07 -12.97
CA GLU A 7 8.31 -13.97 -12.75
C GLU A 7 9.60 -13.50 -13.42
N SER A 8 9.52 -12.95 -14.64
CA SER A 8 10.69 -12.39 -15.34
C SER A 8 11.19 -11.11 -14.67
N ILE A 9 10.26 -10.31 -14.14
CA ILE A 9 10.56 -9.10 -13.38
C ILE A 9 11.22 -9.47 -12.04
N ASP A 10 10.65 -10.41 -11.27
CA ASP A 10 11.20 -10.90 -10.00
C ASP A 10 12.60 -11.49 -10.18
N ALA A 11 12.84 -12.26 -11.25
CA ALA A 11 14.15 -12.83 -11.53
C ALA A 11 15.22 -11.73 -11.76
N GLU A 12 14.87 -10.66 -12.47
CA GLU A 12 15.80 -9.53 -12.68
C GLU A 12 15.95 -8.69 -11.41
N LEU A 13 14.88 -8.47 -10.64
CA LEU A 13 14.95 -7.79 -9.33
C LEU A 13 15.83 -8.57 -8.35
N GLN A 14 15.75 -9.91 -8.34
CA GLN A 14 16.59 -10.76 -7.52
C GLN A 14 18.06 -10.67 -7.93
N ARG A 15 18.34 -10.63 -9.23
CA ARG A 15 19.69 -10.41 -9.75
C ARG A 15 20.23 -9.04 -9.31
N LEU A 16 19.45 -7.98 -9.45
CA LEU A 16 19.80 -6.64 -9.00
C LEU A 16 20.07 -6.62 -7.49
N GLN A 17 19.25 -7.31 -6.69
CA GLN A 17 19.45 -7.45 -5.25
C GLN A 17 20.80 -8.09 -4.90
N GLN A 18 21.17 -9.16 -5.60
CA GLN A 18 22.46 -9.83 -5.39
C GLN A 18 23.65 -8.96 -5.82
N ARG A 19 23.42 -8.03 -6.75
CA ARG A 19 24.45 -7.12 -7.26
C ARG A 19 24.72 -5.92 -6.35
N ILE A 20 23.75 -5.50 -5.54
CA ILE A 20 23.91 -4.40 -4.57
C ILE A 20 25.15 -4.56 -3.67
N PRO A 21 25.37 -5.70 -2.97
CA PRO A 21 26.56 -5.85 -2.12
C PRO A 21 27.87 -5.85 -2.91
N GLU A 22 27.88 -6.34 -4.16
CA GLU A 22 29.06 -6.26 -5.02
C GLU A 22 29.35 -4.80 -5.42
N LEU A 23 28.31 -4.03 -5.77
CA LEU A 23 28.45 -2.60 -6.07
C LEU A 23 28.95 -1.80 -4.87
N ILE A 24 28.50 -2.13 -3.65
CA ILE A 24 28.97 -1.48 -2.41
C ILE A 24 30.46 -1.75 -2.16
N ASP A 25 30.96 -2.92 -2.56
CA ASP A 25 32.38 -3.29 -2.42
C ASP A 25 33.24 -2.68 -3.55
N GLU A 26 32.70 -2.62 -4.78
CA GLU A 26 33.39 -2.15 -5.97
C GLU A 26 33.36 -0.61 -6.15
N CYS A 27 32.36 0.08 -5.59
CA CYS A 27 32.14 1.51 -5.80
C CYS A 27 32.11 2.31 -4.49
N ASP A 28 32.48 3.59 -4.58
CA ASP A 28 32.32 4.55 -3.49
C ASP A 28 30.82 4.75 -3.16
N PRO A 29 30.46 4.98 -1.89
CA PRO A 29 29.06 5.06 -1.44
C PRO A 29 28.23 6.15 -2.13
N GLY A 30 28.88 7.19 -2.69
CA GLY A 30 28.22 8.21 -3.50
C GLY A 30 27.88 7.75 -4.92
N ASP A 31 28.63 6.80 -5.47
CA ASP A 31 28.52 6.31 -6.84
C ASP A 31 27.74 4.98 -6.94
N VAL A 32 27.61 4.23 -5.83
CA VAL A 32 26.83 2.98 -5.75
C VAL A 32 25.39 3.17 -6.26
N LEU A 33 24.74 4.27 -5.87
CA LEU A 33 23.37 4.58 -6.30
C LEU A 33 23.27 4.83 -7.80
N GLU A 34 24.24 5.55 -8.38
CA GLU A 34 24.27 5.83 -9.82
C GLU A 34 24.52 4.55 -10.62
N ALA A 35 25.48 3.73 -10.17
CA ALA A 35 25.78 2.44 -10.78
C ALA A 35 24.56 1.50 -10.74
N PHE A 36 23.89 1.40 -9.58
CA PHE A 36 22.67 0.61 -9.45
C PHE A 36 21.53 1.16 -10.32
N ALA A 37 21.31 2.47 -10.34
CA ALA A 37 20.27 3.11 -11.15
C ALA A 37 20.46 2.83 -12.64
N ALA A 38 21.71 2.83 -13.13
CA ALA A 38 22.01 2.46 -14.51
C ALA A 38 21.64 1.00 -14.83
N GLU A 39 21.78 0.09 -13.87
CA GLU A 39 21.37 -1.31 -14.04
C GLU A 39 19.85 -1.47 -13.97
N ALA A 40 19.21 -0.83 -12.99
CA ALA A 40 17.76 -0.84 -12.80
C ALA A 40 17.01 -0.14 -13.95
N ALA A 41 17.61 0.85 -14.61
CA ALA A 41 17.05 1.53 -15.77
C ALA A 41 16.69 0.56 -16.91
N ARG A 42 17.44 -0.54 -17.06
CA ARG A 42 17.10 -1.58 -18.06
C ARG A 42 15.79 -2.27 -17.72
N LEU A 43 15.51 -2.51 -16.45
CA LEU A 43 14.28 -3.13 -16.00
C LEU A 43 13.11 -2.13 -16.12
N THR A 44 13.26 -0.91 -15.60
CA THR A 44 12.20 0.12 -15.60
C THR A 44 11.88 0.65 -16.99
N HIS A 45 12.80 0.60 -17.96
CA HIS A 45 12.50 1.01 -19.34
C HIS A 45 11.69 -0.04 -20.12
N HIS A 46 11.78 -1.31 -19.71
CA HIS A 46 11.17 -2.44 -20.42
C HIS A 46 9.97 -3.04 -19.68
N VAL A 47 9.69 -2.58 -18.45
CA VAL A 47 8.51 -2.97 -17.69
C VAL A 47 7.26 -2.31 -18.27
N THR A 48 6.11 -3.00 -18.19
CA THR A 48 4.82 -2.41 -18.56
C THR A 48 4.35 -1.46 -17.46
N ALA A 49 3.54 -0.46 -17.81
CA ALA A 49 2.97 0.49 -16.85
C ALA A 49 2.19 -0.19 -15.70
N GLU A 50 1.66 -1.39 -15.91
CA GLU A 50 0.99 -2.20 -14.89
C GLU A 50 1.94 -2.67 -13.77
N HIS A 51 3.21 -2.88 -14.09
CA HIS A 51 4.22 -3.38 -13.15
C HIS A 51 5.24 -2.31 -12.74
N ASP A 52 5.14 -1.10 -13.28
CA ASP A 52 6.05 0.01 -12.99
C ASP A 52 6.07 0.36 -11.49
N ALA A 53 4.89 0.59 -10.90
CA ALA A 53 4.76 0.84 -9.46
C ALA A 53 5.27 -0.32 -8.59
N TYR A 54 5.10 -1.56 -9.04
CA TYR A 54 5.60 -2.74 -8.32
C TYR A 54 7.13 -2.83 -8.36
N VAL A 55 7.73 -2.51 -9.50
CA VAL A 55 9.19 -2.50 -9.67
C VAL A 55 9.82 -1.37 -8.87
N ASP A 56 9.23 -0.18 -8.90
CA ASP A 56 9.71 1.00 -8.17
C ASP A 56 9.68 0.79 -6.65
N ASP A 57 8.57 0.29 -6.12
CA ASP A 57 8.43 -0.10 -4.70
C ASP A 57 9.49 -1.11 -4.29
N ARG A 58 9.68 -2.16 -5.11
CA ARG A 58 10.62 -3.22 -4.77
C ARG A 58 12.07 -2.74 -4.81
N ILE A 59 12.42 -1.91 -5.78
CA ILE A 59 13.76 -1.29 -5.87
C ILE A 59 14.01 -0.41 -4.65
N SER A 60 13.05 0.44 -4.29
CA SER A 60 13.15 1.31 -3.12
C SER A 60 13.35 0.51 -1.83
N CYS A 61 12.58 -0.56 -1.62
CA CYS A 61 12.77 -1.45 -0.48
C CYS A 61 14.16 -2.12 -0.46
N MET A 62 14.69 -2.51 -1.62
CA MET A 62 16.02 -3.15 -1.71
C MET A 62 17.15 -2.19 -1.35
N LEU A 63 17.08 -0.95 -1.87
CA LEU A 63 18.06 0.10 -1.56
C LEU A 63 17.99 0.53 -0.10
N ALA A 64 16.80 0.64 0.47
CA ALA A 64 16.61 0.93 1.88
C ALA A 64 17.17 -0.18 2.78
N SER A 65 16.95 -1.45 2.40
CA SER A 65 17.49 -2.61 3.12
C SER A 65 19.02 -2.67 3.11
N ALA A 66 19.63 -2.16 2.03
CA ALA A 66 21.08 -2.02 1.92
C ALA A 66 21.64 -0.74 2.60
N GLY A 67 20.77 0.11 3.15
CA GLY A 67 21.16 1.37 3.79
C GLY A 67 21.63 2.45 2.82
N LEU A 68 21.32 2.31 1.51
CA LEU A 68 21.76 3.25 0.46
C LEU A 68 20.85 4.47 0.35
N ILE A 69 19.58 4.34 0.73
CA ILE A 69 18.63 5.45 0.82
C ILE A 69 18.02 5.47 2.23
N PRO A 70 17.62 6.65 2.73
CA PRO A 70 16.81 6.71 3.94
C PRO A 70 15.49 5.99 3.66
N GLY A 71 15.29 4.84 4.32
CA GLY A 71 14.01 4.16 4.28
C GLY A 71 12.94 5.11 4.83
N GLU A 72 11.81 5.22 4.12
CA GLU A 72 10.67 6.03 4.51
C GLU A 72 10.23 5.60 5.92
N SER A 73 10.71 6.32 6.91
CA SER A 73 10.51 5.98 8.31
C SER A 73 9.26 6.67 8.81
N GLU A 74 8.11 6.30 8.24
CA GLU A 74 6.79 6.40 8.88
C GLU A 74 5.97 5.16 8.50
N GLY A 75 6.15 4.08 9.26
CA GLY A 75 5.07 3.12 9.46
C GLY A 75 4.98 1.89 8.57
N GLU A 76 6.02 1.45 7.85
CA GLU A 76 6.10 0.04 7.44
C GLU A 76 7.55 -0.30 7.15
N ALA A 77 8.21 -1.05 8.04
CA ALA A 77 9.47 -1.67 7.67
C ALA A 77 9.19 -2.54 6.45
N CYS A 78 9.97 -2.40 5.37
CA CYS A 78 10.07 -3.37 4.29
C CYS A 78 10.52 -4.73 4.85
N LEU A 79 9.65 -5.41 5.60
CA LEU A 79 9.79 -6.79 5.98
C LEU A 79 9.43 -7.57 4.73
N THR A 80 10.48 -8.13 4.11
CA THR A 80 10.51 -9.49 3.56
C THR A 80 9.20 -9.94 2.91
N GLY A 81 9.25 -10.18 1.59
CA GLY A 81 8.27 -10.99 0.89
C GLY A 81 8.01 -12.30 1.64
N ALA A 82 6.99 -12.26 2.48
CA ALA A 82 6.36 -13.34 3.18
C ALA A 82 5.11 -12.71 3.77
N VAL A 83 3.99 -12.83 3.04
CA VAL A 83 2.71 -13.07 3.72
C VAL A 83 2.93 -14.36 4.50
N ARG A 84 3.51 -14.24 5.70
CA ARG A 84 3.61 -15.31 6.67
C ARG A 84 2.27 -15.32 7.35
N THR A 85 1.37 -16.14 6.82
CA THR A 85 0.36 -16.84 7.61
C THR A 85 1.05 -17.74 8.65
N GLN A 86 1.81 -17.15 9.58
CA GLN A 86 2.15 -17.83 10.82
C GLN A 86 1.06 -17.49 11.83
N PRO A 87 0.50 -18.49 12.52
CA PRO A 87 -0.47 -18.23 13.58
C PRO A 87 0.24 -17.42 14.67
N LEU A 88 -0.29 -16.23 14.94
CA LEU A 88 0.17 -15.34 16.01
C LEU A 88 0.21 -16.13 17.34
N THR A 89 1.26 -15.94 18.12
CA THR A 89 1.30 -16.52 19.47
C THR A 89 0.24 -15.87 20.35
N ARG A 90 -0.16 -16.55 21.43
CA ARG A 90 -1.21 -16.04 22.31
C ARG A 90 -0.89 -14.65 22.89
N ASP A 91 0.39 -14.40 23.19
CA ASP A 91 0.86 -13.12 23.70
C ASP A 91 0.78 -12.00 22.64
N GLU A 92 1.12 -12.31 21.38
CA GLU A 92 0.96 -11.38 20.26
C GLU A 92 -0.51 -11.10 19.94
N ILE A 93 -1.37 -12.11 20.06
CA ILE A 93 -2.83 -11.94 19.91
C ILE A 93 -3.35 -11.01 21.01
N ASP A 94 -2.97 -11.21 22.27
CA ASP A 94 -3.35 -10.35 23.40
C ASP A 94 -2.83 -8.91 23.21
N ALA A 95 -1.59 -8.74 22.74
CA ALA A 95 -1.03 -7.42 22.43
C ALA A 95 -1.81 -6.72 21.31
N ARG A 96 -2.16 -7.46 20.24
CA ARG A 96 -2.92 -6.93 19.11
C ARG A 96 -4.35 -6.58 19.49
N ILE A 97 -4.99 -7.37 20.35
CA ILE A 97 -6.33 -7.09 20.89
C ILE A 97 -6.30 -5.77 21.69
N ARG A 98 -5.33 -5.59 22.60
CA ARG A 98 -5.21 -4.34 23.37
C ARG A 98 -4.97 -3.12 22.48
N GLN A 99 -4.20 -3.29 21.42
CA GLN A 99 -3.98 -2.24 20.43
C GLN A 99 -5.29 -1.86 19.74
N ILE A 100 -6.01 -2.87 19.21
CA ILE A 100 -7.31 -2.67 18.57
C ILE A 100 -8.29 -1.99 19.53
N GLU A 101 -8.35 -2.41 20.80
CA GLU A 101 -9.19 -1.78 21.83
C GLU A 101 -8.87 -0.30 22.07
N GLY A 102 -7.60 0.09 21.96
CA GLY A 102 -7.17 1.49 22.02
C GLY A 102 -7.55 2.30 20.79
N GLU A 103 -7.67 1.65 19.63
CA GLU A 103 -8.02 2.27 18.34
C GLU A 103 -9.53 2.39 18.13
N ILE A 104 -10.34 1.49 18.73
CA ILE A 104 -11.82 1.53 18.68
C ILE A 104 -12.41 2.94 18.91
N PRO A 105 -12.05 3.71 19.97
CA PRO A 105 -12.64 5.03 20.17
C PRO A 105 -12.27 6.05 19.08
N ALA A 106 -11.09 5.92 18.46
CA ALA A 106 -10.69 6.78 17.35
C ALA A 106 -11.44 6.40 16.07
N LEU A 107 -11.59 5.10 15.80
CA LEU A 107 -12.36 4.57 14.68
C LEU A 107 -13.84 4.94 14.79
N THR A 108 -14.44 4.83 15.98
CA THR A 108 -15.82 5.30 16.21
C THR A 108 -15.94 6.81 15.98
N ARG A 109 -14.96 7.60 16.44
CA ARG A 109 -14.99 9.06 16.24
C ARG A 109 -14.85 9.48 14.78
N ASP A 110 -14.06 8.75 13.99
CA ASP A 110 -13.95 8.98 12.55
C ASP A 110 -15.21 8.50 11.81
N MET A 111 -15.81 7.40 12.28
CA MET A 111 -17.09 6.92 11.79
C MET A 111 -18.24 7.92 12.06
N ASP A 112 -18.31 8.53 13.26
CA ASP A 112 -19.23 9.63 13.57
C ASP A 112 -19.03 10.84 12.63
N ARG A 113 -17.78 11.18 12.32
CA ARG A 113 -17.46 12.24 11.37
C ARG A 113 -17.91 11.89 9.96
N PHE A 114 -17.65 10.66 9.52
CA PHE A 114 -18.09 10.14 8.23
C PHE A 114 -19.61 10.17 8.11
N TYR A 115 -20.36 9.70 9.12
CA TYR A 115 -21.82 9.77 9.11
C TYR A 115 -22.32 11.21 9.02
N ARG A 116 -21.73 12.15 9.75
CA ARG A 116 -22.12 13.57 9.69
C ARG A 116 -21.86 14.17 8.29
N GLU A 117 -20.72 13.87 7.68
CA GLU A 117 -20.41 14.35 6.32
C GLU A 117 -21.28 13.69 5.25
N PHE A 118 -21.56 12.39 5.43
CA PHE A 118 -22.45 11.63 4.58
C PHE A 118 -23.90 12.12 4.67
N GLU A 119 -24.37 12.45 5.88
CA GLU A 119 -25.68 13.06 6.12
C GLU A 119 -25.78 14.44 5.45
N ASP A 120 -24.81 15.33 5.66
CA ASP A 120 -24.78 16.66 5.01
C ASP A 120 -24.76 16.56 3.47
N ARG A 121 -24.05 15.57 2.93
CA ARG A 121 -24.01 15.34 1.48
C ARG A 121 -25.29 14.72 0.94
N THR A 122 -25.92 13.84 1.70
CA THR A 122 -27.20 13.22 1.35
C THR A 122 -28.33 14.25 1.40
N ASP A 123 -28.35 15.10 2.41
CA ASP A 123 -29.31 16.21 2.55
C ASP A 123 -29.22 17.17 1.36
N ARG A 124 -27.99 17.56 0.98
CA ARG A 124 -27.76 18.37 -0.22
C ARG A 124 -28.19 17.67 -1.50
N LEU A 125 -27.95 16.36 -1.62
CA LEU A 125 -28.33 15.59 -2.80
C LEU A 125 -29.85 15.45 -2.93
N CYS A 126 -30.58 15.25 -1.83
CA CYS A 126 -32.04 15.25 -1.83
C CYS A 126 -32.61 16.65 -2.10
N ALA A 127 -31.98 17.71 -1.58
CA ALA A 127 -32.43 19.09 -1.82
C ALA A 127 -32.29 19.54 -3.29
N ASP A 128 -31.31 18.99 -4.02
CA ASP A 128 -31.07 19.30 -5.44
C ASP A 128 -31.87 18.37 -6.39
N ALA A 129 -32.36 17.24 -5.88
CA ALA A 129 -33.11 16.26 -6.66
C ALA A 129 -34.60 16.61 -6.78
N ALA A 130 -35.23 16.14 -7.86
CA ALA A 130 -36.68 16.21 -8.00
C ALA A 130 -37.36 15.27 -6.98
N PRO A 131 -38.53 15.65 -6.42
CA PRO A 131 -39.21 14.85 -5.40
C PRO A 131 -39.63 13.45 -5.87
N GLU A 132 -39.72 13.24 -7.19
CA GLU A 132 -40.03 11.94 -7.80
C GLU A 132 -38.83 10.96 -7.75
N ASP A 133 -37.60 11.48 -7.67
CA ASP A 133 -36.35 10.70 -7.64
C ASP A 133 -35.81 10.47 -6.23
N GLU A 134 -36.35 11.16 -5.22
CA GLU A 134 -35.91 11.07 -3.82
C GLU A 134 -35.96 9.63 -3.29
N ALA A 135 -37.05 8.90 -3.58
CA ALA A 135 -37.21 7.51 -3.16
C ALA A 135 -36.14 6.58 -3.77
N TYR A 136 -35.75 6.84 -5.02
CA TYR A 136 -34.68 6.08 -5.69
C TYR A 136 -33.30 6.39 -5.12
N ILE A 137 -33.05 7.68 -4.81
CA ILE A 137 -31.80 8.12 -4.18
C ILE A 137 -31.65 7.49 -2.78
N LEU A 138 -32.70 7.50 -1.96
CA LEU A 138 -32.69 6.90 -0.63
C LEU A 138 -32.50 5.37 -0.67
N ASP A 139 -33.11 4.66 -1.62
CA ASP A 139 -32.88 3.21 -1.82
C ASP A 139 -31.42 2.93 -2.18
N ARG A 140 -30.86 3.74 -3.09
CA ARG A 140 -29.49 3.56 -3.56
C ARG A 140 -28.46 3.83 -2.47
N LEU A 141 -28.70 4.84 -1.63
CA LEU A 141 -27.85 5.17 -0.50
C LEU A 141 -27.89 4.08 0.59
N GLN A 142 -29.06 3.52 0.88
CA GLN A 142 -29.19 2.40 1.82
C GLN A 142 -28.46 1.13 1.31
N GLN A 143 -28.55 0.81 0.01
CA GLN A 143 -27.77 -0.28 -0.57
C GLN A 143 -26.25 -0.05 -0.44
N MET A 144 -25.79 1.19 -0.59
CA MET A 144 -24.38 1.54 -0.46
C MET A 144 -23.87 1.37 0.98
N VAL A 145 -24.63 1.87 1.96
CA VAL A 145 -24.31 1.72 3.39
C VAL A 145 -24.33 0.25 3.81
N GLY A 146 -25.30 -0.53 3.32
CA GLY A 146 -25.36 -1.97 3.57
C GLY A 146 -24.17 -2.76 3.00
N ARG A 147 -23.68 -2.37 1.81
CA ARG A 147 -22.49 -2.98 1.20
C ARG A 147 -21.19 -2.63 1.93
N ALA A 148 -21.11 -1.45 2.53
CA ALA A 148 -19.94 -1.02 3.29
C ALA A 148 -19.82 -1.69 4.67
N GLY A 149 -20.83 -2.47 5.10
CA GLY A 149 -20.81 -3.16 6.40
C GLY A 149 -20.96 -2.22 7.60
N ILE A 150 -21.40 -0.98 7.37
CA ILE A 150 -21.49 0.11 8.34
C ILE A 150 -22.76 0.01 9.23
N ASN A 151 -23.68 -0.92 8.92
CA ASN A 151 -24.86 -1.20 9.74
C ASN A 151 -24.79 -2.66 10.25
N ARG A 152 -24.20 -2.88 11.43
CA ARG A 152 -24.37 -4.13 12.18
C ARG A 152 -24.52 -3.85 13.67
#